data_AF-A0A2H3G9W1-F1
#
_entry.id   AF-A0A2H3G9W1-F1
#
_cell.length_a   1.000
_cell.length_b   1.000
_cell.length_c   1.000
_cell.angle_alpha   90.00
_cell.angle_beta   90.00
_cell.angle_gamma   90.00
#
_symmetry.space_group_name_H-M   'P 1'
#
loop_
_entity.id
_entity.type
_entity.pdbx_description
1 polymer ?
#
loop_
_entity_poly.entity_id
_entity_poly.type
_entity_poly.pdbx_seq_one_letter_code
_entity_poly.pdbx_strand_id
1 'polypeptide(L)'
;MRAAFILSFLLASATALPTASTEKRAVAAQDVNLLETRDLLNRNDLENGDSSNCPTAILVYARGSTEPGNLGITVGPILVEAMQLAIPDIWIQGVGGPYTADLAPNFLPEGTTDASIDEAKRLFQMAYDKCPDTPVVTAGYRY
;
A
#
# COMPACT_ATOMS: atom_id res chain seq x y z
N MET A 1 -59.50 16.32 -63.60
CA MET A 1 -58.12 16.67 -63.18
C MET A 1 -57.70 15.71 -62.07
N ARG A 2 -56.62 14.98 -62.34
CA ARG A 2 -55.55 14.50 -61.42
C ARG A 2 -55.99 13.64 -60.22
N ALA A 3 -56.11 12.33 -60.38
CA ALA A 3 -55.05 11.29 -60.33
C ALA A 3 -54.63 10.95 -58.88
N ALA A 4 -55.10 9.79 -58.42
CA ALA A 4 -54.75 9.17 -57.15
C ALA A 4 -53.33 8.56 -57.23
N PHE A 5 -52.47 8.91 -56.27
CA PHE A 5 -51.16 8.28 -56.09
C PHE A 5 -51.26 7.22 -55.00
N ILE A 6 -51.14 5.95 -55.38
CA ILE A 6 -51.01 4.82 -54.45
C ILE A 6 -49.52 4.71 -54.12
N LEU A 7 -49.14 5.05 -52.88
CA LEU A 7 -47.76 4.93 -52.40
C LEU A 7 -47.60 3.57 -51.70
N SER A 8 -47.01 2.62 -52.40
CA SER A 8 -46.63 1.30 -51.86
C SER A 8 -45.58 1.44 -50.76
N PHE A 9 -45.89 0.96 -49.55
CA PHE A 9 -44.93 0.79 -48.46
C PHE A 9 -44.26 -0.59 -48.58
N LEU A 10 -42.98 -0.63 -48.96
CA LEU A 10 -42.13 -1.81 -48.76
C LEU A 10 -41.64 -1.81 -47.30
N LEU A 11 -42.07 -2.80 -46.49
CA LEU A 11 -41.43 -3.09 -45.21
C LEU A 11 -40.14 -3.90 -45.46
N ALA A 12 -38.99 -3.30 -45.21
CA ALA A 12 -37.72 -4.02 -45.12
C ALA A 12 -37.51 -4.48 -43.67
N SER A 13 -37.63 -5.79 -43.42
CA SER A 13 -37.30 -6.41 -42.13
C SER A 13 -35.78 -6.54 -42.01
N ALA A 14 -35.13 -5.61 -41.30
CA ALA A 14 -33.73 -5.77 -40.93
C ALA A 14 -33.64 -6.66 -39.69
N THR A 15 -33.23 -7.92 -39.84
CA THR A 15 -32.84 -8.76 -38.71
C THR A 15 -31.46 -8.33 -38.22
N ALA A 16 -31.41 -7.50 -37.19
CA ALA A 16 -30.17 -7.20 -36.48
C ALA A 16 -29.74 -8.44 -35.68
N LEU A 17 -28.74 -9.17 -36.18
CA LEU A 17 -28.02 -10.14 -35.36
C LEU A 17 -27.20 -9.36 -34.32
N PRO A 18 -27.19 -9.78 -33.04
CA PRO A 18 -26.27 -9.20 -32.07
C PRO A 18 -24.86 -9.65 -32.46
N THR A 19 -24.07 -8.76 -33.06
CA THR A 19 -22.62 -8.91 -33.10
C THR A 19 -22.13 -8.75 -31.67
N ALA A 20 -21.84 -9.85 -31.00
CA ALA A 20 -21.05 -9.83 -29.78
C ALA A 20 -19.69 -9.23 -30.14
N SER A 21 -19.54 -7.93 -29.93
CA SER A 21 -18.27 -7.25 -29.97
C SER A 21 -17.47 -7.76 -28.78
N THR A 22 -16.58 -8.71 -29.04
CA THR A 22 -15.46 -9.00 -28.16
C THR A 22 -14.58 -7.76 -28.13
N GLU A 23 -14.98 -6.74 -27.37
CA GLU A 23 -14.06 -5.71 -26.92
C GLU A 23 -13.10 -6.41 -25.98
N LYS A 24 -11.98 -6.83 -26.56
CA LYS A 24 -10.76 -7.18 -25.84
C LYS A 24 -10.41 -5.95 -25.02
N ARG A 25 -10.88 -5.91 -23.77
CA ARG A 25 -10.56 -4.87 -22.79
C ARG A 25 -9.04 -4.87 -22.66
N ALA A 26 -8.41 -3.94 -23.35
CA ALA A 26 -7.00 -3.67 -23.17
C ALA A 26 -6.86 -3.20 -21.71
N VAL A 27 -6.27 -4.03 -20.87
CA VAL A 27 -5.77 -3.60 -19.57
C VAL A 27 -4.74 -2.53 -19.90
N ALA A 28 -5.08 -1.27 -19.65
CA ALA A 28 -4.24 -0.15 -19.96
C ALA A 28 -2.90 -0.33 -19.23
N ALA A 29 -1.80 -0.01 -19.90
CA ALA A 29 -0.45 0.04 -19.32
C ALA A 29 -0.31 1.08 -18.17
N GLN A 30 -1.42 1.63 -17.66
CA GLN A 30 -1.47 2.48 -16.48
C GLN A 30 -1.42 1.67 -15.16
N ASP A 31 -1.79 0.39 -15.16
CA ASP A 31 -1.84 -0.42 -13.92
C ASP A 31 -0.46 -0.83 -13.39
N VAL A 32 0.58 -0.84 -14.23
CA VAL A 32 1.93 -1.22 -13.78
C VAL A 32 2.59 -0.14 -12.91
N ASN A 33 2.26 1.14 -13.16
CA ASN A 33 2.82 2.28 -12.43
C ASN A 33 2.12 2.48 -11.07
N LEU A 34 0.84 2.10 -10.99
CA LEU A 34 0.05 2.16 -9.76
C LEU A 34 0.51 1.12 -8.72
N LEU A 35 0.99 -0.03 -9.20
CA LEU A 35 1.57 -1.08 -8.36
C LEU A 35 2.93 -0.66 -7.79
N GLU A 36 3.74 0.04 -8.59
CA GLU A 36 5.05 0.59 -8.19
C GLU A 36 4.94 1.67 -7.09
N THR A 37 3.77 2.34 -6.98
CA THR A 37 3.50 3.35 -5.95
C THR A 37 3.02 2.73 -4.63
N ARG A 38 2.63 1.45 -4.63
CA ARG A 38 2.20 0.71 -3.43
C ARG A 38 3.28 -0.31 -3.10
N ASP A 39 4.43 0.14 -2.61
CA ASP A 39 5.34 -0.78 -1.93
C ASP A 39 4.64 -1.29 -0.66
N LEU A 40 3.99 -2.45 -0.78
CA LEU A 40 3.24 -3.07 0.30
C LEU A 40 4.18 -3.73 1.32
N LEU A 41 5.43 -3.97 0.93
CA LEU A 41 6.41 -4.67 1.75
C LEU A 41 7.32 -3.69 2.50
N ASN A 42 7.56 -2.51 1.93
CA ASN A 42 8.35 -1.46 2.56
C ASN A 42 7.55 -0.16 2.73
N ARG A 43 7.56 0.37 3.95
CA ARG A 43 7.03 1.69 4.27
C ARG A 43 8.10 2.51 4.98
N ASN A 44 8.38 3.69 4.43
CA ASN A 44 9.47 4.57 4.84
C ASN A 44 8.96 6.01 5.00
N ASP A 45 7.70 6.17 5.42
CA ASP A 45 7.04 7.47 5.44
C ASP A 45 7.72 8.42 6.44
N LEU A 46 8.20 7.89 7.58
CA LEU A 46 8.94 8.69 8.55
C LEU A 46 10.29 9.16 7.99
N GLU A 47 11.03 8.26 7.32
CA GLU A 47 12.31 8.61 6.72
C GLU A 47 12.16 9.64 5.59
N ASN A 48 11.15 9.46 4.74
CA ASN A 48 10.87 10.32 3.59
C ASN A 48 10.06 11.58 3.94
N GLY A 49 9.41 11.61 5.10
CA GLY A 49 8.55 12.69 5.55
C GLY A 49 9.31 13.97 5.89
N ASP A 50 8.66 15.11 5.66
CA ASP A 50 9.19 16.45 5.93
C ASP A 50 8.67 16.96 7.28
N SER A 51 9.56 17.52 8.12
CA SER A 51 9.21 18.07 9.44
C SER A 51 8.25 19.27 9.39
N SER A 52 8.07 19.90 8.23
CA SER A 52 7.06 20.95 8.02
C SER A 52 5.64 20.40 7.82
N ASN A 53 5.48 19.08 7.63
CA ASN A 53 4.20 18.43 7.40
C ASN A 53 4.05 17.16 8.23
N CYS A 54 4.17 17.30 9.55
CA CYS A 54 4.01 16.20 10.50
C CYS A 54 2.60 15.57 10.43
N PRO A 55 2.50 14.24 10.54
CA PRO A 55 1.23 13.55 10.45
C PRO A 55 0.48 13.62 11.79
N THR A 56 -0.78 13.19 11.76
CA THR A 56 -1.59 13.00 12.98
C THR A 56 -1.00 11.95 13.92
N ALA A 57 -0.38 10.90 13.37
CA ALA A 57 0.33 9.87 14.14
C ALA A 57 1.47 9.25 13.33
N ILE A 58 2.41 8.60 14.03
CA ILE A 58 3.48 7.80 13.43
C ILE A 58 3.39 6.37 13.95
N LEU A 59 3.42 5.37 13.06
CA LEU A 59 3.62 3.97 13.40
C LEU A 59 5.05 3.55 13.06
N VAL A 60 5.79 3.02 14.05
CA VAL A 60 7.06 2.31 13.83
C VAL A 60 6.85 0.80 14.08
N TYR A 61 7.03 -0.01 13.04
CA TYR A 61 6.70 -1.44 13.07
C TYR A 61 7.90 -2.36 12.79
N ALA A 62 8.10 -3.39 13.61
CA ALA A 62 9.10 -4.43 13.37
C ALA A 62 8.45 -5.73 12.87
N ARG A 63 8.76 -6.13 11.62
CA ARG A 63 8.29 -7.38 10.99
C ARG A 63 8.86 -8.63 11.66
N GLY A 64 8.30 -9.80 11.36
CA GLY A 64 8.80 -11.04 11.92
C GLY A 64 9.91 -11.73 11.16
N SER A 65 10.48 -12.77 11.78
CA SER A 65 11.51 -13.62 11.19
C SER A 65 11.15 -14.06 9.79
N THR A 66 12.11 -13.97 8.87
CA THR A 66 12.01 -14.38 7.46
C THR A 66 10.98 -13.61 6.63
N GLU A 67 10.26 -12.66 7.22
CA GLU A 67 9.32 -11.83 6.47
C GLU A 67 10.09 -10.87 5.54
N PRO A 68 9.56 -10.58 4.34
CA PRO A 68 10.22 -9.69 3.40
C PRO A 68 9.99 -8.21 3.72
N GLY A 69 10.77 -7.34 3.08
CA GLY A 69 10.65 -5.89 3.22
C GLY A 69 10.91 -5.39 4.64
N ASN A 70 10.26 -4.30 5.05
CA ASN A 70 10.34 -3.79 6.43
C ASN A 70 9.01 -3.89 7.20
N LEU A 71 7.91 -4.28 6.53
CA LEU A 71 6.60 -4.56 7.14
C LEU A 71 6.23 -6.03 7.20
N GLY A 72 6.87 -6.89 6.40
CA GLY A 72 6.43 -8.27 6.23
C GLY A 72 5.14 -8.41 5.45
N ILE A 73 4.52 -9.59 5.53
CA ILE A 73 3.33 -9.95 4.73
C ILE A 73 2.17 -10.46 5.58
N THR A 74 2.36 -10.56 6.90
CA THR A 74 1.35 -11.09 7.82
C THR A 74 0.73 -9.98 8.67
N VAL A 75 1.22 -9.79 9.90
CA VAL A 75 0.62 -8.87 10.88
C VAL A 75 0.80 -7.41 10.48
N GLY A 76 1.96 -7.04 9.93
CA GLY A 76 2.29 -5.66 9.59
C GLY A 76 1.29 -5.02 8.63
N PRO A 77 1.08 -5.57 7.42
CA PRO A 77 0.13 -5.00 6.46
C PRO A 77 -1.31 -4.92 6.99
N ILE A 78 -1.76 -5.92 7.75
CA ILE A 78 -3.12 -5.94 8.34
C ILE A 78 -3.27 -4.80 9.36
N LEU A 79 -2.27 -4.61 10.23
CA LEU A 79 -2.26 -3.51 11.19
C LEU A 79 -2.25 -2.16 10.47
N VAL A 80 -1.39 -2.00 9.46
CA VAL A 80 -1.25 -0.77 8.70
C VAL A 80 -2.55 -0.40 8.00
N GLU A 81 -3.21 -1.35 7.35
CA GLU A 81 -4.50 -1.12 6.70
C GLU A 81 -5.56 -0.64 7.70
N ALA A 82 -5.69 -1.31 8.85
CA ALA A 82 -6.62 -0.93 9.89
C ALA A 82 -6.33 0.46 10.48
N MET A 83 -5.05 0.78 10.70
CA MET A 83 -4.63 2.09 11.22
C MET A 83 -4.87 3.20 10.21
N GLN A 84 -4.61 2.98 8.92
CA GLN A 84 -4.87 3.97 7.87
C GLN A 84 -6.37 4.23 7.66
N LEU A 85 -7.22 3.22 7.89
CA LEU A 85 -8.68 3.41 7.91
C LEU A 85 -9.14 4.26 9.10
N ALA A 86 -8.51 4.10 10.26
CA ALA A 86 -8.85 4.86 11.47
C ALA A 86 -8.22 6.26 11.51
N ILE A 87 -7.01 6.40 10.98
CA ILE A 87 -6.18 7.60 10.98
C ILE A 87 -5.67 7.79 9.54
N PRO A 88 -6.41 8.52 8.69
CA PRO A 88 -6.06 8.68 7.28
C PRO A 88 -4.68 9.33 7.06
N ASP A 89 -4.29 10.23 7.97
CA ASP A 89 -3.01 10.93 7.96
C ASP A 89 -2.05 10.32 9.01
N ILE A 90 -1.49 9.17 8.66
CA ILE A 90 -0.52 8.45 9.48
C ILE A 90 0.73 8.17 8.67
N TRP A 91 1.91 8.44 9.25
CA TRP A 91 3.16 7.94 8.69
C TRP A 91 3.42 6.52 9.19
N ILE A 92 3.70 5.62 8.24
CA ILE A 92 4.05 4.24 8.50
C ILE A 92 5.54 4.04 8.22
N GLN A 93 6.26 3.51 9.19
CA GLN A 93 7.67 3.20 9.09
C GLN A 93 7.94 1.76 9.54
N GLY A 94 8.46 0.93 8.64
CA GLY A 94 9.01 -0.36 9.03
C GLY A 94 10.45 -0.22 9.52
N VAL A 95 10.84 -1.05 10.50
CA VAL A 95 12.24 -1.20 10.93
C VAL A 95 12.97 -1.99 9.85
N GLY A 96 13.92 -1.36 9.17
CA GLY A 96 14.68 -1.94 8.06
C GLY A 96 16.19 -1.97 8.35
N GLY A 97 17.01 -1.65 7.34
CA GLY A 97 18.45 -1.50 7.50
C GLY A 97 19.12 -2.73 8.12
N PRO A 98 19.77 -2.62 9.30
CA PRO A 98 20.41 -3.76 9.97
C PRO A 98 19.42 -4.77 10.57
N TYR A 99 18.12 -4.47 10.61
CA TYR A 99 17.07 -5.43 10.96
C TYR A 99 16.75 -6.37 9.79
N THR A 100 17.58 -7.39 9.63
CA THR A 100 17.46 -8.38 8.55
C THR A 100 16.35 -9.41 8.78
N ALA A 101 15.81 -9.50 10.01
CA ALA A 101 14.82 -10.49 10.41
C ALA A 101 15.26 -11.93 10.13
N ASP A 102 16.55 -12.22 10.34
CA ASP A 102 17.09 -13.57 10.26
C ASP A 102 16.63 -14.42 11.46
N LEU A 103 16.60 -15.75 11.29
CA LEU A 103 16.22 -16.65 12.38
C LEU A 103 17.25 -16.69 13.51
N ALA A 104 18.55 -16.62 13.21
CA ALA A 104 19.61 -16.87 14.18
C ALA A 104 19.65 -15.87 15.36
N PRO A 105 19.42 -14.56 15.17
CA PRO A 105 19.43 -13.63 16.29
C PRO A 105 18.32 -13.83 17.34
N ASN A 106 17.30 -14.66 17.07
CA ASN A 106 16.33 -15.08 18.09
C ASN A 106 16.97 -15.78 19.30
N PHE A 107 18.15 -16.37 19.12
CA PHE A 107 18.87 -17.07 20.18
C PHE A 107 19.79 -16.16 21.00
N LEU A 108 19.85 -14.86 20.68
CA LEU A 108 20.59 -13.88 21.47
C LEU A 108 19.81 -13.50 22.74
N PRO A 109 20.48 -12.98 23.79
CA PRO A 109 19.84 -12.68 25.07
C PRO A 109 18.62 -11.75 24.96
N GLU A 110 18.68 -10.76 24.08
CA GLU A 110 17.60 -9.78 23.85
C GLU A 110 16.60 -10.23 22.75
N GLY A 111 16.75 -11.46 22.23
CA GLY A 111 15.91 -12.01 21.17
C GLY A 111 16.14 -11.40 19.77
N THR A 112 17.14 -10.53 19.61
CA THR A 112 17.59 -9.97 18.33
C THR A 112 19.03 -9.42 18.47
N THR A 113 19.58 -8.76 17.43
CA THR A 113 20.90 -8.12 17.46
C THR A 113 20.86 -6.70 18.05
N ASP A 114 21.95 -6.25 18.67
CA ASP A 114 22.08 -4.85 19.12
C ASP A 114 21.87 -3.85 17.97
N ALA A 115 22.36 -4.17 16.77
CA ALA A 115 22.18 -3.34 15.59
C ALA A 115 20.69 -3.18 15.19
N SER A 116 19.89 -4.24 15.37
CA SER A 116 18.44 -4.20 15.16
C SER A 116 17.74 -3.29 16.17
N ILE A 117 18.15 -3.40 17.43
CA ILE A 117 17.64 -2.56 18.52
C ILE A 117 18.00 -1.09 18.27
N ASP A 118 19.24 -0.82 17.89
CA ASP A 118 19.72 0.54 17.66
C ASP A 118 19.08 1.18 16.43
N GLU A 119 18.71 0.41 15.42
CA GLU A 119 17.93 0.92 14.29
C GLU A 119 16.52 1.37 14.72
N ALA A 120 15.83 0.58 15.55
CA ALA A 120 14.55 1.00 16.09
C ALA A 120 14.70 2.27 16.95
N LYS A 121 15.73 2.36 17.80
CA LYS A 121 16.04 3.59 18.56
C LYS A 121 16.28 4.79 17.65
N ARG A 122 17.03 4.60 16.55
CA ARG A 122 17.29 5.66 15.56
C ARG A 122 15.98 6.17 14.95
N LEU A 123 15.05 5.28 14.61
CA LEU A 123 13.75 5.66 14.07
C LEU A 123 12.89 6.41 15.10
N PHE A 124 12.88 5.99 16.37
CA PHE A 124 12.20 6.75 17.42
C PHE A 124 12.80 8.13 17.65
N GLN A 125 14.14 8.24 17.63
CA GLN A 125 14.80 9.53 17.73
C GLN A 125 14.45 10.41 16.53
N MET A 126 14.44 9.85 15.31
CA MET A 126 14.03 10.59 14.12
C MET A 126 12.59 11.09 14.20
N ALA A 127 11.66 10.27 14.72
CA ALA A 127 10.28 10.69 14.93
C ALA A 127 10.20 11.89 15.88
N TYR A 128 10.93 11.85 16.99
CA TYR A 128 11.00 12.96 17.94
C TYR A 128 11.65 14.22 17.32
N ASP A 129 12.76 14.06 16.61
CA ASP A 129 13.48 15.18 16.01
C ASP A 129 12.68 15.86 14.90
N LYS A 130 11.94 15.08 14.09
CA LYS A 130 11.11 15.63 13.01
C LYS A 130 9.79 16.20 13.51
N CYS A 131 9.12 15.49 14.42
CA CYS A 131 7.74 15.74 14.81
C CYS A 131 7.54 15.52 16.33
N PRO A 132 8.09 16.40 17.18
CA PRO A 132 8.19 16.17 18.63
C PRO A 132 6.83 16.09 19.34
N ASP A 133 5.78 16.69 18.75
CA ASP A 133 4.42 16.69 19.31
C ASP A 133 3.53 15.58 18.72
N THR A 134 4.00 14.86 17.69
CA THR A 134 3.22 13.80 17.04
C THR A 134 3.30 12.51 17.87
N PRO A 135 2.16 11.89 18.22
CA PRO A 135 2.16 10.64 18.96
C PRO A 135 2.77 9.51 18.12
N VAL A 136 3.70 8.77 18.73
CA VAL A 136 4.32 7.60 18.15
C VAL A 136 3.73 6.33 18.76
N VAL A 137 3.21 5.47 17.90
CA VAL A 137 2.77 4.11 18.24
C VAL A 137 3.81 3.13 17.71
N THR A 138 4.07 2.06 18.45
CA THR A 138 4.94 0.99 17.97
C THR A 138 4.28 -0.37 18.15
N ALA A 139 4.62 -1.28 17.25
CA ALA A 139 4.22 -2.67 17.30
C ALA A 139 5.30 -3.56 16.68
N GLY A 140 5.25 -4.84 17.00
CA GLY A 140 6.12 -5.84 16.38
C GLY A 140 5.46 -7.21 16.39
N TYR A 141 5.84 -8.04 15.43
CA TYR A 141 5.42 -9.43 15.38
C TYR A 141 6.67 -10.30 15.33
N ARG A 142 6.88 -11.09 16.39
CA ARG A 142 7.86 -12.20 16.51
C ARG A 142 9.11 -12.09 15.63
N TYR A 143 10.25 -11.76 16.25
CA TYR A 143 11.56 -11.91 15.59
C TYR A 143 11.83 -13.33 15.10
#